data_AF-A0A1C6R5N7-F1
#
_entry.id   AF-A0A1C6R5N7-F1
#
_cell.length_a   1.000
_cell.length_b   1.000
_cell.length_c   1.000
_cell.angle_alpha   90.00
_cell.angle_beta   90.00
_cell.angle_gamma   90.00
#
_symmetry.space_group_name_H-M   'P 1'
#
loop_
_entity.id
_entity.type
_entity.pdbx_description
1 polymer ?
#
loop_
_entity_poly.entity_id
_entity_poly.type
_entity_poly.pdbx_seq_one_letter_code
_entity_poly.pdbx_strand_id
1 'polypeptide(L)'
;MEPKHSPGDGLAVHTRVGPDYFDDPDRDDAVAAGVRLVNALRRFGVDLDSISAEKVCHTCSHAVSYAYLISLGNVTHPDADDMATQLDAFADEFERMRDALASQSGGKPVTTGNSR
;
A
#
# COMPACT_ATOMS: atom_id res chain seq x y z
N MET A 1 -14.17 -34.68 13.53
CA MET A 1 -15.61 -34.99 13.60
C MET A 1 -16.03 -34.58 15.00
N GLU A 2 -16.56 -33.36 15.18
CA GLU A 2 -16.93 -32.90 16.52
C GLU A 2 -18.12 -33.73 17.05
N PRO A 3 -18.12 -34.08 18.35
CA PRO A 3 -19.22 -34.82 18.93
C PRO A 3 -20.49 -33.97 18.88
N LYS A 4 -21.57 -34.52 18.33
CA LYS A 4 -22.88 -33.88 18.32
C LYS A 4 -23.40 -33.81 19.76
N HIS A 5 -23.42 -32.60 20.34
CA HIS A 5 -24.07 -32.35 21.61
C HIS A 5 -25.57 -32.63 21.46
N SER A 6 -26.11 -33.56 22.25
CA SER A 6 -27.54 -33.86 22.22
C SER A 6 -28.29 -32.94 23.18
N PRO A 7 -29.55 -32.56 22.90
CA PRO A 7 -30.33 -31.67 23.76
C PRO A 7 -30.51 -32.17 25.22
N GLY A 8 -30.36 -33.48 25.45
CA GLY A 8 -30.40 -34.09 26.79
C GLY A 8 -29.13 -33.87 27.63
N ASP A 9 -28.03 -33.43 27.03
CA ASP A 9 -26.74 -33.23 27.71
C ASP A 9 -26.66 -31.87 28.44
N GLY A 10 -27.73 -31.07 28.38
CA GLY A 10 -27.76 -29.70 28.90
C GLY A 10 -27.11 -28.68 27.96
N LEU A 11 -27.01 -27.42 28.43
CA LEU A 11 -26.35 -26.36 27.68
C LEU A 11 -24.83 -26.53 27.75
N ALA A 12 -24.16 -26.40 26.60
CA ALA A 12 -22.71 -26.37 26.54
C ALA A 12 -22.19 -25.19 27.37
N VAL A 13 -21.35 -25.49 28.36
CA VAL A 13 -20.62 -24.46 29.12
C VAL A 13 -19.56 -23.87 28.21
N HIS A 14 -19.68 -22.58 27.91
CA HIS A 14 -18.73 -21.84 27.09
C HIS A 14 -18.32 -20.55 27.78
N THR A 15 -17.09 -20.13 27.53
CA THR A 15 -16.59 -18.83 27.96
C THR A 15 -17.36 -17.74 27.22
N ARG A 16 -17.85 -16.72 27.94
CA ARG A 16 -18.47 -15.55 27.30
C ARG A 16 -17.41 -14.84 26.46
N VAL A 17 -17.73 -14.60 25.20
CA VAL A 17 -16.89 -13.81 24.29
C VAL A 17 -16.99 -12.33 24.66
N GLY A 18 -15.85 -11.66 24.73
CA GLY A 18 -15.76 -10.21 24.91
C GLY A 18 -15.79 -9.46 23.57
N PRO A 19 -15.76 -8.12 23.58
CA PRO A 19 -15.69 -7.30 22.36
C PRO A 19 -14.52 -7.69 21.44
N ASP A 20 -13.38 -8.04 22.03
CA ASP A 20 -12.16 -8.48 21.33
C ASP A 20 -12.39 -9.70 20.41
N TYR A 21 -13.50 -10.43 20.60
CA TYR A 21 -13.90 -11.51 19.69
C TYR A 21 -14.22 -11.02 18.28
N PHE A 22 -14.53 -9.73 18.13
CA PHE A 22 -14.75 -9.06 16.85
C PHE A 22 -13.57 -8.21 16.40
N ASP A 23 -12.48 -8.14 17.18
CA ASP A 23 -11.27 -7.43 16.77
C ASP A 23 -10.63 -8.17 15.58
N ASP A 24 -10.39 -7.43 14.50
CA ASP A 24 -9.78 -7.95 13.28
C ASP A 24 -8.49 -7.14 13.01
N PRO A 25 -7.38 -7.48 13.69
CA PRO A 25 -6.14 -6.70 13.58
C PRO A 25 -5.56 -6.71 12.16
N ASP A 26 -5.78 -7.79 11.39
CA ASP A 26 -5.37 -7.87 9.99
C ASP A 26 -6.08 -6.81 9.14
N ARG A 27 -7.36 -6.53 9.44
CA ARG A 27 -8.12 -5.45 8.80
C ARG A 27 -7.52 -4.08 9.11
N ASP A 28 -7.22 -3.83 10.37
CA ASP A 28 -6.69 -2.54 10.81
C ASP A 28 -5.31 -2.25 10.22
N ASP A 29 -4.45 -3.27 10.14
CA ASP A 29 -3.16 -3.19 9.47
C ASP A 29 -3.30 -2.93 7.96
N ALA A 30 -4.24 -3.60 7.29
CA ALA A 30 -4.53 -3.38 5.87
C ALA A 30 -5.02 -1.95 5.61
N VAL A 31 -5.92 -1.42 6.44
CA VAL A 31 -6.40 -0.03 6.36
C VAL A 31 -5.25 0.95 6.58
N ALA A 32 -4.42 0.73 7.60
CA ALA A 32 -3.28 1.59 7.87
C ALA A 32 -2.28 1.63 6.69
N ALA A 33 -2.04 0.49 6.04
CA ALA A 33 -1.23 0.41 4.84
C ALA A 33 -1.87 1.17 3.65
N GLY A 34 -3.18 1.02 3.42
CA GLY A 34 -3.92 1.75 2.39
C GLY A 34 -3.86 3.27 2.58
N VAL A 35 -4.04 3.75 3.81
CA VAL A 35 -3.93 5.18 4.15
C VAL A 35 -2.54 5.73 3.84
N ARG A 36 -1.48 4.99 4.18
CA ARG A 36 -0.10 5.39 3.85
C ARG A 36 0.12 5.51 2.34
N LEU A 37 -0.43 4.57 1.56
CA LEU A 37 -0.32 4.58 0.10
C LEU A 37 -1.02 5.82 -0.50
N VAL A 38 -2.29 6.08 -0.13
CA VAL A 38 -3.04 7.26 -0.60
C VAL A 38 -2.27 8.55 -0.31
N ASN A 39 -1.81 8.69 0.94
CA ASN A 39 -1.09 9.90 1.33
C ASN A 39 0.23 10.06 0.58
N ALA A 40 0.90 8.97 0.22
CA ALA A 40 2.10 9.04 -0.61
C ALA A 40 1.77 9.49 -2.04
N LEU A 41 0.75 8.90 -2.68
CA LEU A 41 0.33 9.23 -4.05
C LEU A 41 -0.15 10.68 -4.18
N ARG A 42 -0.90 11.18 -3.19
CA ARG A 42 -1.38 12.57 -3.17
C ARG A 42 -0.27 13.61 -3.19
N ARG A 43 0.93 13.26 -2.71
CA ARG A 43 2.10 14.16 -2.79
C ARG A 43 2.55 14.41 -4.22
N PHE A 44 2.21 13.51 -5.14
CA PHE A 44 2.46 13.61 -6.56
C PHE A 44 1.22 14.11 -7.32
N GLY A 45 0.16 14.53 -6.64
CA GLY A 45 -1.09 14.97 -7.30
C GLY A 45 -1.96 13.84 -7.85
N VAL A 46 -1.67 12.59 -7.50
CA VAL A 46 -2.53 11.44 -7.83
C VAL A 46 -3.56 11.26 -6.72
N ASP A 47 -4.85 11.35 -7.06
CA ASP A 47 -5.95 11.07 -6.14
C ASP A 47 -6.67 9.78 -6.53
N LEU A 48 -6.99 8.95 -5.54
CA LEU A 48 -7.69 7.68 -5.72
C LEU A 48 -9.02 7.76 -4.99
N ASP A 49 -10.11 7.78 -5.75
CA ASP A 49 -11.45 8.00 -5.21
C ASP A 49 -12.01 6.80 -4.42
N SER A 50 -11.42 5.61 -4.57
CA SER A 50 -12.03 4.36 -4.09
C SER A 50 -11.02 3.30 -3.65
N ILE A 51 -10.23 3.58 -2.62
CA ILE A 51 -9.43 2.54 -1.96
C ILE A 51 -10.27 1.76 -0.93
N SER A 52 -10.20 0.43 -0.98
CA SER A 52 -10.84 -0.48 -0.04
C SER A 52 -9.84 -1.51 0.52
N ALA A 53 -10.13 -1.99 1.73
CA ALA A 53 -9.50 -3.18 2.31
C ALA A 53 -10.53 -4.31 2.31
N GLU A 54 -10.27 -5.34 1.51
CA GLU A 54 -11.22 -6.44 1.25
C GLU A 54 -10.72 -7.74 1.85
N LYS A 55 -11.59 -8.40 2.62
CA LYS A 55 -11.28 -9.69 3.23
C LYS A 55 -11.17 -10.76 2.13
N VAL A 56 -10.12 -11.56 2.19
CA VAL A 56 -9.88 -12.62 1.20
C VAL A 56 -10.76 -13.82 1.49
N CYS A 57 -11.46 -14.30 0.45
CA CYS A 57 -12.07 -15.62 0.47
C CYS A 57 -10.99 -16.68 0.19
N HIS A 58 -10.35 -17.24 1.21
CA HIS A 58 -9.33 -18.28 1.03
C HIS A 58 -9.88 -19.59 0.42
N THR A 59 -11.20 -19.82 0.48
CA THR A 59 -11.87 -20.90 -0.24
C THR A 59 -11.93 -20.63 -1.74
N CYS A 60 -12.06 -19.38 -2.15
CA CYS A 60 -12.18 -18.96 -3.54
C CYS A 60 -10.81 -18.68 -4.18
N SER A 61 -9.83 -18.27 -3.37
CA SER A 61 -8.53 -17.76 -3.81
C SER A 61 -7.39 -18.49 -3.10
N HIS A 62 -7.11 -19.71 -3.55
CA HIS A 62 -6.09 -20.58 -2.94
C HIS A 62 -4.65 -20.07 -3.03
N ALA A 63 -4.38 -19.12 -3.93
CA ALA A 63 -3.04 -18.55 -4.13
C ALA A 63 -2.74 -17.32 -3.26
N VAL A 64 -3.74 -16.79 -2.53
CA VAL A 64 -3.57 -15.57 -1.72
C VAL A 64 -3.43 -15.95 -0.24
N SER A 65 -2.27 -15.67 0.32
CA SER A 65 -1.92 -16.00 1.72
C SER A 65 -2.35 -14.94 2.74
N TYR A 66 -2.75 -13.75 2.28
CA TYR A 66 -3.10 -12.62 3.15
C TYR A 66 -4.59 -12.61 3.48
N ALA A 67 -4.94 -12.24 4.72
CA ALA A 67 -6.33 -12.16 5.17
C ALA A 67 -7.11 -11.00 4.52
N TYR A 68 -6.40 -9.93 4.15
CA TYR A 68 -6.95 -8.75 3.48
C TYR A 68 -6.10 -8.34 2.28
N LEU A 69 -6.75 -7.80 1.25
CA LEU A 69 -6.13 -7.14 0.12
C LEU A 69 -6.55 -5.67 0.07
N ILE A 70 -5.63 -4.82 -0.40
CA ILE A 70 -5.95 -3.43 -0.73
C ILE A 70 -6.35 -3.39 -2.21
N SER A 71 -7.57 -2.95 -2.49
CA SER A 71 -8.03 -2.68 -3.83
C SER A 71 -8.02 -1.17 -4.07
N LEU A 72 -7.51 -0.74 -5.22
CA LEU A 72 -7.45 0.67 -5.62
C LEU A 72 -8.78 1.17 -6.21
N GLY A 73 -9.81 0.31 -6.19
CA GLY A 73 -11.11 0.58 -6.78
C GLY A 73 -11.10 0.43 -8.29
N ASN A 74 -12.09 1.04 -8.94
CA ASN A 74 -12.16 1.08 -10.39
C ASN A 74 -11.45 2.34 -10.89
N VAL A 75 -10.32 2.17 -11.57
CA VAL A 75 -9.63 3.24 -12.30
C VAL A 75 -10.04 3.14 -13.76
N THR A 76 -10.59 4.21 -14.35
CA THR A 76 -10.92 4.21 -15.77
C THR A 76 -9.66 4.37 -16.62
N HIS A 77 -9.71 4.02 -17.91
CA HIS A 77 -8.57 4.22 -18.80
C HIS A 77 -8.09 5.69 -18.84
N PRO A 78 -8.97 6.70 -18.98
CA PRO A 78 -8.55 8.10 -18.89
C PRO A 78 -7.89 8.45 -17.55
N ASP A 79 -8.48 8.03 -16.42
CA ASP A 79 -7.92 8.34 -15.10
C ASP A 79 -6.52 7.72 -14.95
N ALA A 80 -6.32 6.50 -15.45
CA ALA A 80 -5.03 5.84 -15.42
C ALA A 80 -3.97 6.60 -16.25
N ASP A 81 -4.33 7.08 -17.45
CA ASP A 81 -3.44 7.88 -18.29
C ASP A 81 -3.06 9.21 -17.63
N ASP A 82 -4.04 9.88 -17.01
CA ASP A 82 -3.81 11.15 -16.29
C ASP A 82 -2.88 10.94 -15.09
N MET A 83 -3.11 9.88 -14.29
CA MET A 83 -2.25 9.52 -13.17
C MET A 83 -0.83 9.19 -13.61
N ALA A 84 -0.67 8.43 -14.70
CA ALA A 84 0.64 8.07 -15.24
C ALA A 84 1.39 9.32 -15.72
N THR A 85 0.72 10.18 -16.51
CA THR A 85 1.29 11.44 -17.01
C THR A 85 1.79 12.31 -15.86
N GLN A 86 1.00 12.40 -14.77
CA GLN A 86 1.38 13.16 -13.59
C GLN A 86 2.63 12.59 -12.90
N LEU A 87 2.69 11.27 -12.70
CA LEU A 87 3.84 10.61 -12.07
C LEU A 87 5.12 10.74 -12.91
N ASP A 88 5.01 10.58 -14.23
CA ASP A 88 6.14 10.72 -15.16
C ASP A 88 6.69 12.16 -15.15
N ALA A 89 5.83 13.17 -15.09
CA ALA A 89 6.28 14.56 -14.99
C ALA A 89 7.11 14.83 -13.72
N PHE A 90 6.75 14.22 -12.59
CA PHE A 90 7.55 14.29 -11.36
C PHE A 90 8.87 13.53 -11.47
N ALA A 91 8.87 12.36 -12.13
CA ALA A 91 10.08 11.58 -12.36
C ALA A 91 11.06 12.36 -13.25
N ASP A 92 10.59 12.94 -14.35
CA ASP A 92 11.39 13.77 -15.26
C ASP A 92 12.02 14.96 -14.53
N GLU A 93 11.25 15.65 -13.69
CA GLU A 93 11.79 16.77 -12.92
C GLU A 93 12.84 16.32 -11.91
N PHE A 94 12.62 15.18 -11.25
CA PHE A 94 13.60 14.62 -10.33
C PHE A 94 14.92 14.26 -11.04
N GLU A 95 14.84 13.68 -12.25
CA GLU A 95 16.02 13.40 -13.07
C GLU A 95 16.74 14.68 -13.50
N ARG A 96 16.00 15.71 -13.94
CA ARG A 96 16.57 17.03 -14.27
C ARG A 96 17.32 17.64 -13.09
N MET A 97 16.73 17.60 -11.89
CA MET A 97 17.35 18.12 -10.67
C MET A 97 18.63 17.36 -10.31
N ARG A 98 18.62 16.03 -10.43
CA ARG A 98 19.79 15.17 -10.19
C ARG A 98 20.94 15.50 -11.13
N ASP A 99 20.64 15.65 -12.42
CA ASP A 99 21.65 15.89 -13.45
C ASP A 99 22.25 17.30 -13.33
N ALA A 100 21.42 18.29 -12.95
CA ALA A 100 21.89 19.63 -12.63
C ALA A 100 22.85 19.65 -11.42
N LEU A 101 22.59 18.84 -10.39
CA LEU A 101 23.47 18.72 -9.22
C LEU A 101 24.80 18.03 -9.56
N ALA A 102 24.76 16.98 -10.39
CA ALA A 102 25.96 16.30 -10.87
C ALA A 102 26.84 17.24 -11.71
N SER A 103 26.22 18.07 -12.56
CA SER A 103 26.93 19.05 -13.39
C SER A 103 27.59 20.15 -12.56
N GLN A 104 27.00 20.54 -11.42
CA GLN A 104 27.55 21.55 -10.51
C GLN A 104 28.70 21.03 -9.63
N SER A 105 28.71 19.73 -9.31
CA SER A 105 29.74 19.11 -8.48
C SER A 105 31.01 18.71 -9.25
N GLY A 106 31.00 18.78 -10.59
CA GLY A 106 32.15 18.49 -11.47
C GLY A 106 33.17 19.62 -11.69
N GLY A 107 33.08 20.75 -10.98
CA GLY A 107 33.83 21.98 -11.30
C GLY A 107 34.93 22.39 -10.31
N LYS A 108 36.13 21.82 -10.42
CA LYS A 108 37.40 22.59 -10.32
C LYS A 108 38.54 21.84 -11.04
N PRO A 109 39.07 22.39 -12.14
CA PRO A 109 40.37 21.96 -12.64
C PRO A 109 41.43 22.42 -11.65
N VAL A 110 42.18 21.49 -11.06
CA VAL A 110 43.51 21.81 -10.51
C VAL A 110 44.42 22.06 -11.71
N THR A 111 44.46 23.31 -12.17
CA THR A 111 45.57 23.80 -12.99
C THR A 111 46.78 23.99 -12.08
N THR A 112 47.55 22.92 -11.88
CA THR A 112 48.94 23.07 -11.43
C THR A 112 49.79 23.32 -12.67
N GLY A 113 49.79 24.56 -13.12
CA GLY A 113 50.85 25.09 -13.97
C GLY A 113 51.58 26.18 -13.20
N ASN A 114 52.82 25.92 -12.78
CA ASN A 114 53.90 26.73 -13.32
C ASN A 114 55.29 26.11 -13.12
N SER A 115 56.05 26.22 -14.19
CA SER A 115 57.47 25.98 -14.34
C SER A 115 58.33 26.78 -13.35
N ARG A 116 59.39 26.15 -12.85
CA ARG A 116 60.78 26.61 -12.96
C ARG A 116 61.74 25.48 -12.65
#